data_AF-A0A2S9FXA3-F1
#
_entry.id   AF-A0A2S9FXA3-F1
#
_cell.length_a   1.000
_cell.length_b   1.000
_cell.length_c   1.000
_cell.angle_alpha   90.00
_cell.angle_beta   90.00
_cell.angle_gamma   90.00
#
_symmetry.space_group_name_H-M   'P 1'
#
loop_
_entity.id
_entity.type
_entity.pdbx_description
1 polymer ?
#
loop_
_entity_poly.entity_id
_entity_poly.type
_entity_poly.pdbx_seq_one_letter_code
_entity_poly.pdbx_strand_id
1 'polypeptide(L)'
;EDLTGVEDDVDGSDVLAIIYTSGSTSEPKGVVHTHASLLGHQHSLNEIRRLTADDRLFCNSPFFWIGGFAFGLLATLVAGATLIC
;
A
#
# COMPACT_ATOMS: atom_id res chain seq x y z
N GLU A 1 2.11 11.54 -21.87
CA GLU A 1 1.82 10.35 -22.69
C GLU A 1 0.46 9.82 -22.28
N ASP A 2 -0.27 9.26 -23.24
CA ASP A 2 -1.55 8.60 -23.00
C ASP A 2 -1.28 7.25 -22.33
N LEU A 3 -1.64 7.12 -21.05
CA LEU A 3 -1.41 5.91 -20.25
C LEU A 3 -2.61 4.96 -20.28
N THR A 4 -3.71 5.35 -20.92
CA THR A 4 -4.99 4.62 -20.87
C THR A 4 -4.86 3.15 -21.27
N GLY A 5 -4.14 2.87 -22.36
CA GLY A 5 -3.93 1.49 -22.82
C GLY A 5 -3.10 0.61 -21.88
N VAL A 6 -2.29 1.20 -20.99
CA VAL A 6 -1.53 0.47 -19.96
C VAL A 6 -2.37 0.33 -18.70
N GLU A 7 -3.20 1.32 -18.37
CA GLU A 7 -4.15 1.25 -17.26
C GLU A 7 -5.19 0.14 -17.48
N ASP A 8 -5.67 -0.03 -18.70
CA ASP A 8 -6.62 -1.08 -19.08
C ASP A 8 -6.04 -2.51 -18.98
N ASP A 9 -4.72 -2.65 -18.94
CA ASP A 9 -4.01 -3.95 -18.85
C ASP A 9 -3.64 -4.33 -17.41
N VAL A 10 -4.09 -3.55 -16.41
CA VAL A 10 -3.86 -3.84 -14.98
C VAL A 10 -5.14 -4.38 -14.34
N ASP A 11 -5.08 -5.60 -13.82
CA ASP A 11 -6.15 -6.25 -13.05
C ASP A 11 -5.88 -6.25 -11.54
N GLY A 12 -6.95 -6.35 -10.75
CA GLY A 12 -6.84 -6.44 -9.29
C GLY A 12 -6.02 -7.65 -8.80
N SER A 13 -5.92 -8.71 -9.58
CA SER A 13 -5.13 -9.91 -9.26
C SER A 13 -3.65 -9.79 -9.60
N ASP A 14 -3.23 -8.73 -10.32
CA ASP A 14 -1.83 -8.51 -10.65
C ASP A 14 -1.00 -8.17 -9.41
N VAL A 15 0.29 -8.49 -9.49
CA VAL A 15 1.25 -8.23 -8.41
C VAL A 15 1.50 -6.73 -8.30
N LEU A 16 1.14 -6.16 -7.16
CA LEU A 16 1.43 -4.76 -6.81
C LEU A 16 2.79 -4.62 -6.13
N ALA A 17 3.11 -5.52 -5.19
CA ALA A 17 4.32 -5.41 -4.40
C ALA A 17 4.83 -6.78 -3.93
N ILE A 18 6.16 -6.90 -3.82
CA ILE A 18 6.82 -8.00 -3.12
C ILE A 18 7.57 -7.40 -1.93
N ILE A 19 7.09 -7.71 -0.71
CA ILE A 19 7.70 -7.22 0.53
C ILE A 19 8.52 -8.34 1.16
N TYR A 20 9.82 -8.12 1.26
CA TYR A 20 10.71 -9.08 1.90
C TYR A 20 10.65 -8.93 3.42
N THR A 21 10.49 -10.06 4.11
CA THR A 21 10.53 -10.14 5.56
C THR A 21 11.61 -11.12 6.01
N SER A 22 12.21 -10.86 7.17
CA SER A 22 13.13 -11.83 7.77
C SER A 22 12.40 -13.13 8.05
N GLY A 23 12.98 -14.25 7.59
CA GLY A 23 12.59 -15.58 8.03
C GLY A 23 13.26 -15.85 9.39
N SER A 24 12.54 -16.42 10.34
CA SER A 24 13.11 -16.76 11.66
C SER A 24 14.24 -17.80 11.59
N THR A 25 14.31 -18.57 10.50
CA THR A 25 15.24 -19.71 10.35
C THR A 25 15.85 -19.82 8.95
N SER A 26 15.58 -18.88 8.06
CA SER A 26 15.99 -18.94 6.65
C SER A 26 16.24 -17.56 6.06
N GLU A 27 16.79 -17.54 4.84
CA GLU A 27 16.91 -16.34 4.02
C GLU A 27 15.55 -15.61 3.88
N PRO A 28 15.54 -14.27 3.71
CA PRO A 28 14.32 -13.49 3.64
C PRO A 28 13.34 -14.02 2.59
N LYS A 29 12.06 -14.02 2.94
CA LYS A 29 10.98 -14.48 2.08
C LYS A 29 10.26 -13.28 1.49
N GLY A 30 10.00 -13.31 0.18
CA GLY A 30 9.20 -12.30 -0.51
C GLY A 30 7.72 -12.60 -0.38
N VAL A 31 6.98 -11.73 0.32
CA VAL A 31 5.52 -11.80 0.41
C VAL A 31 4.94 -11.06 -0.80
N VAL A 32 4.22 -11.79 -1.64
CA VAL A 32 3.57 -11.25 -2.84
C VAL A 32 2.19 -10.70 -2.48
N HIS A 33 1.94 -9.44 -2.82
CA HIS A 33 0.67 -8.75 -2.64
C HIS A 33 0.11 -8.33 -3.99
N THR A 34 -1.17 -8.62 -4.21
CA THR A 34 -1.89 -8.13 -5.40
C THR A 34 -2.49 -6.75 -5.16
N HIS A 35 -2.83 -6.04 -6.24
CA HIS A 35 -3.53 -4.76 -6.18
C HIS A 35 -4.79 -4.83 -5.30
N ALA A 36 -5.69 -5.78 -5.59
CA ALA A 36 -6.94 -5.97 -4.86
C ALA A 36 -6.71 -6.28 -3.38
N SER A 37 -5.73 -7.13 -3.06
CA SER A 37 -5.48 -7.52 -1.66
C SER A 37 -5.02 -6.34 -0.81
N LEU A 38 -4.08 -5.54 -1.32
CA LEU A 38 -3.44 -4.49 -0.51
C LEU A 38 -4.29 -3.22 -0.46
N LEU A 39 -4.89 -2.83 -1.58
CA LEU A 39 -5.79 -1.67 -1.65
C LEU A 39 -7.11 -1.94 -0.91
N GLY A 40 -7.68 -3.15 -1.07
CA GLY A 40 -8.86 -3.57 -0.33
C GLY A 40 -8.62 -3.55 1.18
N HIS A 41 -7.46 -4.02 1.64
CA HIS A 41 -7.08 -3.93 3.06
C HIS A 41 -7.00 -2.47 3.55
N GLN A 42 -6.42 -1.56 2.76
CA GLN A 42 -6.35 -0.14 3.14
C GLN A 42 -7.73 0.50 3.18
N HIS A 43 -8.63 0.17 2.25
CA HIS A 43 -10.00 0.68 2.28
C HIS A 43 -10.71 0.32 3.59
N SER A 44 -10.72 -0.97 3.95
CA SER A 44 -11.32 -1.44 5.21
C SER A 44 -10.66 -0.82 6.44
N LEU A 45 -9.33 -0.66 6.43
CA LEU A 45 -8.61 -0.09 7.57
C LEU A 45 -8.84 1.42 7.71
N ASN A 46 -8.96 2.14 6.60
CA ASN A 46 -9.29 3.56 6.59
C ASN A 46 -10.71 3.81 7.08
N GLU A 47 -11.68 2.94 6.76
CA GLU A 47 -13.03 2.99 7.33
C GLU A 47 -13.00 2.88 8.87
N ILE A 48 -12.24 1.92 9.40
CA ILE A 48 -12.09 1.70 10.85
C ILE A 48 -11.43 2.91 11.52
N ARG A 49 -10.38 3.45 10.90
CA ARG A 49 -9.63 4.61 11.40
C ARG A 49 -10.37 5.93 11.19
N ARG A 50 -11.39 5.94 10.32
CA ARG A 50 -12.05 7.14 9.78
C ARG A 50 -11.04 8.10 9.15
N LEU A 51 -10.07 7.56 8.42
CA LEU A 51 -9.10 8.36 7.67
C LEU A 51 -9.79 8.93 6.42
N THR A 52 -9.72 10.24 6.25
CA THR A 52 -10.40 11.00 5.19
C THR A 52 -9.43 11.88 4.43
N ALA A 53 -9.88 12.47 3.33
CA ALA A 53 -9.08 13.38 2.52
C ALA A 53 -8.62 14.65 3.26
N ASP A 54 -9.32 15.03 4.34
CA ASP A 54 -8.98 16.22 5.15
C ASP A 54 -7.81 15.96 6.13
N ASP A 55 -7.42 14.70 6.30
CA ASP A 55 -6.39 14.29 7.26
C ASP A 55 -4.96 14.47 6.72
N ARG A 56 -4.04 14.67 7.67
CA ARG A 56 -2.60 14.72 7.43
C ARG A 56 -1.92 13.62 8.23
N LEU A 57 -1.53 12.53 7.57
CA LEU A 57 -0.94 11.37 8.22
C LEU A 57 0.58 11.50 8.29
N PHE A 58 1.13 11.46 9.50
CA PHE A 58 2.58 11.42 9.70
C PHE A 58 3.11 9.98 9.56
N CYS A 59 4.17 9.78 8.77
CA CYS A 59 4.84 8.50 8.60
C CYS A 59 6.36 8.65 8.65
N ASN A 60 6.96 8.31 9.79
CA ASN A 60 8.42 8.22 9.94
C ASN A 60 9.00 6.87 9.48
N SER A 61 8.15 5.92 9.10
CA SER A 61 8.55 4.56 8.77
C SER A 61 9.07 4.45 7.34
N PRO A 62 10.12 3.66 7.08
CA PRO A 62 10.66 3.49 5.74
C PRO A 62 9.66 2.77 4.82
N PHE A 63 9.62 3.16 3.54
CA PHE A 63 8.67 2.62 2.56
C PHE A 63 9.05 1.24 2.01
N PHE A 64 10.22 0.70 2.34
CA PHE A 64 10.54 -0.70 2.08
C PHE A 64 10.02 -1.64 3.18
N TRP A 65 9.48 -1.10 4.28
CA TRP A 65 8.82 -1.87 5.34
C TRP A 65 7.29 -1.74 5.22
N ILE A 66 6.57 -2.82 5.52
CA ILE A 66 5.12 -2.91 5.27
C ILE A 66 4.32 -1.80 5.96
N GLY A 67 4.69 -1.35 7.17
CA GLY A 67 3.94 -0.28 7.82
C GLY A 67 4.17 1.09 7.20
N GLY A 68 5.36 1.38 6.65
CA GLY A 68 5.62 2.61 5.91
C GLY A 68 4.94 2.59 4.54
N PHE A 69 5.06 1.48 3.82
CA PHE A 69 4.46 1.30 2.51
C PHE A 69 2.93 1.24 2.55
N ALA A 70 2.36 0.31 3.32
CA ALA A 70 0.92 0.08 3.32
C ALA A 70 0.19 1.07 4.23
N PHE A 71 0.57 1.15 5.52
CA PHE A 71 -0.21 1.92 6.51
C PHE A 71 0.10 3.42 6.51
N GLY A 72 1.25 3.83 5.97
CA GLY A 72 1.60 5.22 5.72
C GLY A 72 1.18 5.64 4.31
N LEU A 73 1.97 5.23 3.32
CA LEU A 73 1.84 5.70 1.94
C LEU A 73 0.51 5.28 1.30
N LEU A 74 0.21 3.98 1.19
CA LEU A 74 -1.00 3.52 0.49
C LEU A 74 -2.29 3.91 1.22
N ALA A 75 -2.33 3.81 2.55
CA ALA A 75 -3.48 4.24 3.34
C ALA A 75 -3.83 5.71 3.07
N THR A 76 -2.82 6.58 3.02
CA THR A 76 -3.01 8.00 2.71
C THR A 76 -3.52 8.21 1.29
N LEU A 77 -2.88 7.58 0.29
CA LEU A 77 -3.26 7.72 -1.11
C LEU A 77 -4.69 7.23 -1.37
N VAL A 78 -5.08 6.08 -0.80
CA VAL A 78 -6.42 5.51 -0.93
C VAL A 78 -7.48 6.41 -0.27
N ALA A 79 -7.16 7.07 0.84
CA ALA A 79 -8.07 8.02 1.49
C ALA A 79 -8.16 9.38 0.77
N GLY A 80 -7.25 9.68 -0.16
CA GLY A 80 -7.07 11.03 -0.72
C GLY A 80 -6.50 12.03 0.30
N ALA A 81 -5.87 11.53 1.37
CA ALA A 81 -5.31 12.33 2.46
C ALA A 81 -3.93 12.92 2.08
N THR A 82 -3.33 13.69 2.97
CA THR A 82 -1.95 14.20 2.79
C THR A 82 -0.95 13.42 3.64
N LEU A 83 0.14 12.92 3.03
CA LEU A 83 1.21 12.25 3.76
C LEU A 83 2.26 13.28 4.20
N ILE A 84 2.69 13.22 5.46
CA ILE A 84 3.80 13.99 6.00
C ILE A 84 4.91 13.02 6.40
N CYS A 85 6.11 13.20 5.83
CA CYS A 85 7.29 12.37 6.08
C CYS A 85 8.23 13.03 7.10
#